data_AF-A0A1F8TU04-F1
#
_entry.id   AF-A0A1F8TU04-F1
#
_cell.length_a   1.000
_cell.length_b   1.000
_cell.length_c   1.000
_cell.angle_alpha   90.00
_cell.angle_beta   90.00
_cell.angle_gamma   90.00
#
_symmetry.space_group_name_H-M   'P 1'
#
loop_
_entity.id
_entity.type
_entity.pdbx_description
1 polymer ?
#
loop_
_entity_poly.entity_id
_entity_poly.type
_entity_poly.pdbx_seq_one_letter_code
_entity_poly.pdbx_strand_id
1 'polypeptide(L)' 'MVITWSDVPLTPQATYLDSRYFLELWLCNGGALTYAILATNNLFISVTDQPGCAEASHALLYTTTKEGYSQPAAILPWP' A
#
# COMPACT_ATOMS: atom_id res chain seq x y z
N MET A 1 -0.43 -13.14 1.85
CA MET A 1 0.48 -12.77 0.76
C MET A 1 1.33 -11.57 1.14
N VAL A 2 2.38 -11.27 0.36
CA VAL A 2 3.27 -10.14 0.61
C VAL A 2 3.23 -9.20 -0.59
N ILE A 3 2.94 -7.92 -0.34
CA ILE A 3 3.00 -6.85 -1.33
C ILE A 3 4.33 -6.12 -1.14
N THR A 4 5.03 -5.82 -2.23
CA THR A 4 6.33 -5.14 -2.22
C THR A 4 6.36 -4.00 -3.23
N TRP A 5 7.22 -3.02 -3.00
CA TRP A 5 7.44 -1.90 -3.93
C TRP A 5 8.89 -1.42 -3.87
N SER A 6 9.27 -0.60 -4.84
CA SER A 6 10.59 0.04 -4.88
C SER A 6 10.62 1.26 -3.96
N ASP A 7 11.79 1.52 -3.37
CA ASP A 7 12.00 2.72 -2.58
C ASP A 7 11.77 3.99 -3.43
N VAL A 8 11.13 4.98 -2.82
CA VAL A 8 10.87 6.29 -3.43
C VAL A 8 11.84 7.28 -2.81
N PRO A 9 12.92 7.67 -3.53
CA PRO A 9 13.95 8.50 -2.95
C PRO A 9 13.39 9.88 -2.57
N LEU A 10 13.49 10.23 -1.28
CA LEU A 10 13.12 11.52 -0.74
C LEU A 10 14.35 12.25 -0.23
N THR A 11 14.32 13.58 -0.24
CA THR A 11 15.35 14.37 0.46
C THR A 11 15.14 14.28 1.98
N PRO A 12 16.21 14.36 2.79
CA PRO A 12 16.08 14.29 4.25
C PRO A 12 15.11 15.32 4.83
N GLN A 13 15.05 16.53 4.25
CA GLN A 13 14.18 17.61 4.68
C GLN A 13 12.69 17.34 4.39
N ALA A 14 12.40 16.47 3.42
CA ALA A 14 11.05 16.10 3.02
C ALA A 14 10.51 14.86 3.76
N THR A 15 11.28 14.27 4.68
CA THR A 15 10.98 12.95 5.26
C THR A 15 10.51 13.06 6.72
N TYR A 16 9.43 12.36 7.08
CA TYR A 16 9.10 12.04 8.48
C TYR A 16 9.81 10.74 8.90
N LEU A 17 10.11 10.59 10.20
CA LEU A 17 10.79 9.40 10.71
C LEU A 17 9.90 8.15 10.71
N ASP A 18 8.58 8.32 10.71
CA ASP A 18 7.59 7.25 10.84
C ASP A 18 6.55 7.25 9.71
N SER A 19 5.97 6.07 9.46
CA SER A 19 4.92 5.82 8.46
C SER A 19 5.22 6.40 7.08
N ARG A 20 6.43 6.14 6.57
CA ARG A 20 6.90 6.61 5.27
C ARG A 20 5.98 6.21 4.12
N TYR A 21 5.30 5.07 4.24
CA TYR A 21 4.33 4.60 3.26
C TYR A 21 2.98 4.35 3.93
N PHE A 22 1.91 4.64 3.21
CA PHE A 22 0.61 4.07 3.50
C PHE A 22 -0.02 3.52 2.23
N LEU A 23 -0.85 2.50 2.41
CA LEU A 23 -1.53 1.80 1.35
C LEU A 23 -3.02 1.82 1.61
N GLU A 24 -3.78 2.13 0.57
CA GLU A 24 -5.19 1.77 0.49
C GLU A 24 -5.29 0.41 -0.19
N LEU A 25 -6.01 -0.52 0.43
CA LEU A 25 -6.04 -1.92 0.06
C LEU A 25 -7.48 -2.36 -0.13
N TRP A 26 -7.74 -3.07 -1.22
CA TRP A 26 -8.99 -3.76 -1.49
C TRP A 26 -8.70 -5.25 -1.53
N LEU A 27 -8.98 -5.93 -0.42
CA LEU A 27 -8.62 -7.33 -0.21
C LEU A 27 -9.87 -8.20 -0.16
N CYS A 28 -9.81 -9.35 -0.80
CA CYS A 28 -10.90 -10.30 -0.78
C CYS A 28 -10.95 -11.03 0.58
N ASN A 29 -12.12 -11.01 1.20
CA ASN A 29 -12.38 -11.72 2.44
C ASN A 29 -13.81 -12.28 2.42
N GLY A 30 -13.95 -13.60 2.42
CA GLY A 30 -15.24 -14.28 2.41
C GLY A 30 -16.08 -14.02 1.15
N GLY A 31 -15.43 -13.78 0.00
CA GLY A 31 -16.12 -13.48 -1.27
C GLY A 31 -16.56 -12.03 -1.42
N ALA A 32 -16.25 -11.15 -0.46
CA ALA A 32 -16.49 -9.72 -0.54
C ALA A 32 -15.16 -8.95 -0.53
N LEU A 33 -15.10 -7.86 -1.30
CA LEU A 33 -13.97 -6.96 -1.31
C LEU A 33 -14.04 -6.04 -0.09
N THR A 34 -12.98 -6.02 0.72
CA THR A 34 -12.89 -5.24 1.96
C THR A 34 -11.83 -4.16 1.81
N TYR A 35 -12.17 -2.94 2.26
CA TYR A 35 -11.25 -1.81 2.24
C TYR A 35 -10.47 -1.73 3.55
N ALA A 36 -9.16 -1.53 3.44
CA ALA A 36 -8.28 -1.30 4.58
C ALA A 36 -7.22 -0.24 4.26
N ILE A 37 -6.78 0.48 5.29
CA ILE A 37 -5.62 1.37 5.21
C ILE A 37 -4.55 0.81 6.14
N LEU A 38 -3.33 0.65 5.62
CA LEU A 38 -2.18 0.22 6.42
C LEU A 38 -0.99 1.14 6.17
N ALA A 39 -0.24 1.43 7.22
CA ALA A 39 0.98 2.24 7.16
C ALA A 39 2.21 1.41 7.56
N THR A 40 3.35 1.71 6.94
CA THR A 40 4.61 1.01 7.20
C THR A 40 5.81 1.88 6.85
N ASN A 41 6.93 1.66 7.53
CA ASN A 41 8.24 2.19 7.13
C ASN A 41 9.00 1.22 6.21
N ASN A 42 8.53 -0.02 6.09
CA ASN A 42 9.16 -1.04 5.26
C ASN A 42 8.71 -0.90 3.79
N LEU A 43 9.47 -1.50 2.88
CA LEU A 43 9.12 -1.61 1.45
C LEU A 43 8.22 -2.82 1.15
N PHE A 44 7.56 -3.34 2.18
CA PHE A 44 6.66 -4.47 2.07
C PHE A 44 5.57 -4.42 3.13
N ILE A 45 4.46 -5.10 2.85
CA ILE A 45 3.43 -5.41 3.83
C ILE A 45 2.88 -6.82 3.62
N SER A 46 2.54 -7.48 4.73
CA SER A 46 1.88 -8.79 4.70
C SER A 46 0.38 -8.61 4.96
N VAL A 47 -0.44 -9.18 4.09
CA VAL A 47 -1.90 -9.10 4.17
C VAL A 47 -2.53 -10.45 3.86
N THR A 48 -3.77 -10.65 4.29
CA THR A 48 -4.58 -11.82 3.90
C THR A 48 -5.49 -11.42 2.76
N ASP A 49 -5.35 -12.10 1.63
CA ASP A 49 -6.20 -11.94 0.45
C ASP A 49 -6.68 -13.33 0.04
N GLN A 50 -8.00 -13.53 0.04
CA GLN A 50 -8.61 -14.82 -0.25
C GLN A 50 -9.01 -14.91 -1.74
N PRO A 51 -9.06 -16.11 -2.34
CA PRO A 51 -9.64 -16.26 -3.66
C PRO A 51 -11.18 -16.11 -3.62
N GLY A 52 -11.79 -15.84 -4.78
CA GLY A 52 -13.23 -15.99 -4.98
C GLY A 52 -14.06 -14.71 -5.01
N CYS A 53 -13.43 -13.54 -4.91
CA CYS A 53 -14.13 -12.27 -5.17
C CYS A 53 -14.34 -12.06 -6.68
N ALA A 54 -15.47 -11.43 -7.03
CA ALA A 54 -15.79 -11.09 -8.42
C ALA A 54 -14.93 -9.94 -8.97
N GLU A 55 -14.53 -9.03 -8.09
CA GLU A 55 -13.60 -7.95 -8.40
C GLU A 55 -12.19 -8.31 -7.94
N ALA A 56 -11.18 -7.92 -8.74
CA ALA A 56 -9.78 -8.18 -8.43
C ALA A 56 -9.29 -7.30 -7.27
N SER A 57 -8.56 -7.92 -6.35
CA SER A 57 -7.86 -7.21 -5.29
C SER A 57 -6.76 -6.33 -5.86
N HIS A 58 -6.56 -5.18 -5.21
CA HIS A 58 -5.62 -4.15 -5.66
C HIS A 58 -5.22 -3.24 -4.50
N ALA A 59 -4.20 -2.41 -4.74
CA ALA A 59 -3.77 -1.40 -3.79
C ALA A 59 -3.28 -0.14 -4.49
N LEU A 60 -3.41 0.97 -3.76
CA LEU A 60 -2.77 2.24 -4.05
C LEU A 60 -1.74 2.53 -2.97
N LEU A 61 -0.51 2.77 -3.38
CA LEU A 61 0.61 3.16 -2.53
C LEU A 61 0.76 4.67 -2.54
N TYR A 62 0.99 5.23 -1.35
CA TYR A 62 1.31 6.62 -1.16
C TYR A 62 2.60 6.74 -0.36
N THR A 63 3.40 7.74 -0.70
CA THR A 63 4.58 8.11 0.08
C THR A 63 4.24 9.31 0.94
N THR A 64 4.50 9.21 2.24
CA THR A 64 4.33 10.29 3.20
C THR A 64 5.56 11.20 3.20
N THR A 65 5.33 12.49 3.16
CA THR A 65 6.35 13.54 3.20
C THR A 65 5.99 14.57 4.27
N LYS A 66 6.96 15.44 4.61
CA LYS A 66 6.73 16.54 5.55
C LYS A 66 5.54 17.43 5.17
N GLU A 67 5.37 17.64 3.87
CA GLU A 67 4.38 18.55 3.27
C GLU A 67 3.04 17.86 2.96
N GLY A 68 2.93 16.54 3.16
CA GLY A 68 1.72 15.77 2.82
C GLY A 68 2.05 14.46 2.12
N TYR A 69 1.20 14.04 1.19
CA TYR A 69 1.30 12.75 0.51
C TYR A 69 1.60 12.88 -0.99
N SER A 70 2.30 11.89 -1.54
CA SER A 70 2.47 11.78 -2.99
C SER A 70 1.15 11.53 -3.71
N GLN A 71 1.16 11.64 -5.03
CA GLN A 71 0.11 11.01 -5.84
C GLN A 71 0.10 9.49 -5.61
N PRO A 72 -1.07 8.84 -5.71
CA PRO A 72 -1.18 7.39 -5.58
C PRO A 72 -0.47 6.68 -6.73
N ALA A 73 0.20 5.58 -6.41
CA ALA A 73 0.74 4.64 -7.39
C ALA A 73 0.03 3.29 -7.24
N ALA A 74 -0.51 2.75 -8.33
CA ALA A 74 -1.06 1.40 -8.32
C ALA A 74 0.07 0.37 -8.17
N ILE A 75 -0.14 -0.63 -7.32
CA ILE A 75 0.76 -1.78 -7.22
C ILE A 75 0.51 -2.71 -8.41
N LEU A 76 1.51 -2.86 -9.28
CA LEU A 76 1.44 -3.70 -10.47
C LEU A 76 2.76 -4.49 -10.67
N PRO A 77 2.69 -5.79 -11.01
CA PRO A 77 1.48 -6.62 -10.99
C PRO A 77 0.98 -6.86 -9.56
N TRP A 78 -0.31 -7.21 -9.42
CA TRP A 78 -0.82 -7.73 -8.15
C TRP A 78 -0.20 -9.11 -7.89
N PRO A 79 0.29 -9.38 -6.66
CA PRO A 79 0.92 -10.65 -6.32
C PRO A 79 -0.06 -11.83 -6.25
#